data_AF-K1PIK3-F1
#
_entry.id   AF-K1PIK3-F1
#
_cell.length_a   1.000
_cell.length_b   1.000
_cell.length_c   1.000
_cell.angle_alpha   90.00
_cell.angle_beta   90.00
_cell.angle_gamma   90.00
#
_symmetry.space_group_name_H-M   'P 1'
#
loop_
_entity.id
_entity.type
_entity.pdbx_description
1 polymer ?
#
loop_
_entity_poly.entity_id
_entity_poly.type
_entity_poly.pdbx_seq_one_letter_code
_entity_poly.pdbx_strand_id
1 'polypeptide(L)'
;MAPEQLDEKLVRGQLKYNGISAICLIRKNGYPSRILIEDFIKRYKPLFSFREPNNKKLVKTILDGTLPIEIRDKYRIGKNKVFMKESVNSHIDRVHFIRQKWAASVISGVLKKNCENQKRERLKKEQKEKERKRKLEEERKCQKEEVERNRKTEDQQGKDIERTAGVGTHHC
;
A
#
# COMPACT_ATOMS: atom_id res chain seq x y z
N MET A 1 -20.68 30.41 -43.26
CA MET A 1 -19.46 29.77 -42.74
C MET A 1 -19.75 28.29 -42.57
N ALA A 2 -18.95 27.41 -43.17
CA ALA A 2 -19.05 25.98 -42.89
C ALA A 2 -18.56 25.70 -41.46
N PRO A 3 -19.18 24.76 -40.72
CA PRO A 3 -18.88 24.51 -39.31
C PRO A 3 -17.43 24.03 -39.05
N GLU A 4 -16.72 23.57 -40.07
CA GLU A 4 -15.35 23.02 -39.96
C GLU A 4 -14.26 23.92 -40.59
N GLN A 5 -14.60 25.09 -41.11
CA GLN A 5 -13.63 25.98 -41.74
C GLN A 5 -13.20 27.10 -40.78
N LEU A 6 -11.97 27.00 -40.28
CA LEU A 6 -11.31 28.04 -39.50
C LEU A 6 -10.40 28.88 -40.40
N ASP A 7 -10.77 30.14 -40.64
CA ASP A 7 -9.88 31.10 -41.31
C ASP A 7 -8.87 31.68 -40.31
N GLU A 8 -7.62 31.21 -40.41
CA GLU A 8 -6.54 31.60 -39.53
C GLU A 8 -6.25 33.12 -39.57
N LYS A 9 -6.39 33.78 -40.73
CA LYS A 9 -6.09 35.21 -40.86
C LYS A 9 -7.14 36.06 -40.14
N LEU A 10 -8.41 35.73 -40.33
CA LEU A 10 -9.52 36.40 -39.65
C LEU A 10 -9.40 36.22 -38.14
N VAL A 11 -9.18 34.99 -37.68
CA VAL A 11 -9.05 34.66 -36.24
C VAL A 11 -7.85 35.38 -35.63
N ARG A 12 -6.69 35.38 -36.30
CA ARG A 12 -5.51 36.12 -35.83
C ARG A 12 -5.78 37.62 -35.75
N GLY A 13 -6.52 38.18 -36.70
CA GLY A 13 -6.99 39.57 -36.68
C GLY A 13 -7.85 39.86 -35.45
N GLN A 14 -8.83 39.00 -35.16
CA GLN A 14 -9.70 39.09 -33.99
C GLN A 14 -8.92 39.01 -32.67
N LEU A 15 -7.95 38.08 -32.56
CA LEU A 15 -7.11 37.94 -31.37
C LEU A 15 -6.23 39.18 -31.11
N LYS A 16 -5.74 39.83 -32.17
CA LYS A 16 -4.98 41.08 -32.06
C LYS A 16 -5.87 42.24 -31.68
N TYR A 17 -7.02 42.40 -32.36
CA TYR A 17 -7.97 43.49 -32.11
C TYR A 17 -8.49 43.45 -30.67
N ASN A 18 -8.85 42.26 -30.17
CA ASN A 18 -9.30 42.07 -28.79
C ASN A 18 -8.16 42.12 -27.75
N GLY A 19 -6.91 42.35 -28.17
CA GLY A 19 -5.74 42.41 -27.29
C GLY A 19 -5.36 41.08 -26.64
N ILE A 20 -5.98 39.96 -27.04
CA ILE A 20 -5.76 38.64 -26.44
C ILE A 20 -4.29 38.23 -26.58
N SER A 21 -3.66 38.49 -27.74
CA SER A 21 -2.24 38.21 -27.94
C SER A 21 -1.33 38.98 -26.97
N ALA A 22 -1.63 40.26 -26.72
CA ALA A 22 -0.86 41.09 -25.80
C ALA A 22 -1.06 40.64 -24.34
N ILE A 23 -2.28 40.33 -23.95
CA ILE A 23 -2.61 39.79 -22.62
C ILE A 23 -1.86 38.47 -22.38
N CYS A 24 -1.88 37.56 -23.35
CA CYS A 24 -1.13 36.30 -23.28
C CYS A 24 0.38 36.54 -23.11
N LEU A 25 0.95 37.50 -23.85
CA LEU A 25 2.37 37.84 -23.75
C LEU A 25 2.74 38.39 -22.37
N ILE A 26 1.95 39.31 -21.82
CA ILE A 26 2.16 39.88 -20.47
C ILE A 26 2.12 38.76 -19.42
N ARG A 27 1.13 37.86 -19.51
CA ARG A 27 0.99 36.73 -18.56
C ARG A 27 2.14 35.74 -18.69
N LYS A 28 2.61 35.47 -19.91
CA LYS A 28 3.74 34.57 -20.19
C LYS A 28 5.07 35.14 -19.68
N ASN A 29 5.27 36.45 -19.84
CA ASN A 29 6.49 37.12 -19.41
C ASN A 29 6.54 37.29 -17.88
N GLY A 30 5.38 37.51 -17.25
CA GLY A 30 5.21 37.61 -15.81
C GLY A 30 5.21 36.27 -15.08
N TYR A 31 4.45 36.21 -13.98
CA TYR A 31 4.29 35.03 -13.12
C TYR A 31 2.81 34.61 -13.09
N PRO A 32 2.39 33.70 -13.99
CA PRO A 32 0.99 33.30 -14.09
C PRO A 32 0.51 32.53 -12.85
N SER A 33 1.36 31.69 -12.25
CA SER A 33 1.03 30.92 -11.03
C SER A 33 1.31 31.74 -9.78
N ARG A 34 0.29 31.87 -8.93
CA ARG A 34 0.32 32.66 -7.69
C ARG A 34 -0.42 31.91 -6.59
N ILE A 35 0.32 31.34 -5.65
CA ILE A 35 -0.24 30.48 -4.59
C ILE A 35 0.07 31.12 -3.24
N LEU A 36 -0.85 31.08 -2.28
CA LEU A 36 -0.56 31.51 -0.92
C LEU A 36 0.55 30.62 -0.32
N ILE A 37 1.41 31.21 0.50
CA ILE A 37 2.52 30.48 1.13
C ILE A 37 1.98 29.32 1.98
N GLU A 38 0.88 29.53 2.70
CA GLU A 38 0.25 28.51 3.53
C GLU A 38 -0.28 27.35 2.69
N ASP A 39 -0.99 27.63 1.60
CA ASP A 39 -1.48 26.61 0.66
C ASP A 39 -0.33 25.84 0.00
N PHE A 40 0.73 26.54 -0.38
CA PHE A 40 1.93 25.92 -0.94
C PHE A 40 2.55 24.93 0.06
N ILE A 41 2.72 25.35 1.32
CA ILE A 41 3.28 24.50 2.37
C ILE A 41 2.35 23.31 2.62
N LYS A 42 1.05 23.53 2.77
CA LYS A 42 0.07 22.46 3.01
C LYS A 42 0.09 21.42 1.89
N ARG A 43 0.21 21.85 0.64
CA ARG A 43 0.21 20.97 -0.53
C ARG A 43 1.52 20.18 -0.64
N TYR A 44 2.66 20.87 -0.62
CA TYR A 44 3.93 20.24 -0.99
C TYR A 44 4.69 19.67 0.21
N LYS A 45 4.65 20.29 1.40
CA LYS A 45 5.45 19.89 2.58
C LYS A 45 5.30 18.41 2.97
N PRO A 46 4.10 17.78 3.00
CA PRO A 46 3.95 16.43 3.54
C PRO A 46 4.81 15.35 2.87
N LEU A 47 5.26 15.60 1.63
CA LEU A 47 6.07 14.66 0.85
C LEU A 47 7.58 14.94 0.94
N PHE A 48 8.01 15.93 1.74
CA PHE A 48 9.41 16.27 1.94
C PHE A 48 9.76 16.32 3.42
N SER A 49 10.97 15.90 3.76
CA SER A 49 11.46 15.85 5.15
C SER A 49 12.07 17.16 5.65
N PHE A 50 11.80 18.30 5.00
CA PHE A 50 12.41 19.58 5.37
C PHE A 50 11.84 20.10 6.69
N ARG A 51 12.74 20.47 7.62
CA ARG A 51 12.40 21.13 8.88
C ARG A 51 12.91 22.57 8.83
N GLU A 52 11.98 23.52 8.75
CA GLU A 52 12.29 24.94 8.80
C GLU A 52 11.13 25.66 9.52
N PRO A 53 11.39 26.41 10.60
CA PRO A 53 10.34 27.09 11.37
C PRO A 53 9.73 28.28 10.62
N ASN A 54 10.47 28.90 9.70
CA ASN A 54 9.97 30.04 8.93
C ASN A 54 9.32 29.59 7.61
N ASN A 55 8.03 29.88 7.45
CA ASN A 55 7.27 29.53 6.24
C ASN A 55 7.92 30.00 4.93
N LYS A 56 8.49 31.21 4.88
CA LYS A 56 9.14 31.71 3.65
C LYS A 56 10.42 30.96 3.33
N LYS A 57 11.23 30.69 4.36
CA LYS A 57 12.46 29.90 4.21
C LYS A 57 12.12 28.47 3.82
N LEU A 58 11.07 27.89 4.39
CA LEU A 58 10.61 26.54 4.07
C LEU A 58 10.21 26.41 2.59
N VAL A 59 9.43 27.36 2.07
CA VAL A 59 9.08 27.42 0.65
C VAL A 59 10.34 27.49 -0.22
N LYS A 60 11.29 28.37 0.15
CA LYS A 60 12.56 28.49 -0.57
C LYS A 60 13.34 27.18 -0.58
N THR A 61 13.47 26.52 0.57
CA THR A 61 14.14 25.21 0.71
C THR A 61 13.48 24.13 -0.14
N ILE A 62 12.14 24.08 -0.18
CA ILE A 62 11.40 23.13 -1.02
C ILE A 62 11.70 23.40 -2.50
N LEU A 63 11.60 24.65 -2.95
CA LEU A 63 11.83 25.01 -4.35
C LEU A 63 13.30 24.79 -4.74
N ASP A 64 14.25 25.29 -3.97
CA ASP A 64 15.68 25.15 -4.24
C ASP A 64 16.16 23.69 -4.13
N GLY A 65 15.51 22.86 -3.32
CA GLY A 65 15.83 21.43 -3.21
C GLY A 65 15.22 20.55 -4.29
N THR A 66 14.20 21.03 -5.02
CA THR A 66 13.47 20.24 -6.03
C THR A 66 13.67 20.72 -7.46
N LEU A 67 14.00 22.00 -7.64
CA LEU A 67 14.15 22.61 -8.94
C LEU A 67 15.59 22.46 -9.48
N PRO A 68 15.73 22.08 -10.77
CA PRO A 68 16.96 22.25 -11.52
C PRO A 68 17.47 23.69 -11.49
N ILE A 69 18.78 23.86 -11.65
CA ILE A 69 19.45 25.16 -11.61
C ILE A 69 18.88 26.11 -12.68
N GLU A 70 18.55 25.60 -13.87
CA GLU A 70 18.06 26.35 -15.04
C GLU A 70 16.67 27.01 -14.87
N ILE A 71 15.90 26.61 -13.86
CA ILE A 71 14.56 27.15 -13.62
C ILE A 71 14.41 27.81 -12.25
N ARG A 72 15.50 27.89 -11.48
CA ARG A 72 15.50 28.44 -10.12
C ARG A 72 15.31 29.96 -10.11
N ASP A 73 15.70 30.65 -11.17
CA ASP A 73 15.50 32.09 -11.35
C ASP A 73 14.04 32.47 -11.70
N LYS A 74 13.23 31.48 -12.13
CA LYS A 74 11.85 31.67 -12.64
C LYS A 74 10.77 31.65 -11.55
N TYR A 75 11.14 31.80 -10.28
CA TYR A 75 10.21 32.00 -9.18
C TYR A 75 10.60 33.21 -8.31
N ARG A 76 9.61 33.76 -7.60
CA ARG A 76 9.78 34.84 -6.62
C ARG A 76 8.85 34.60 -5.43
N ILE A 77 9.33 34.90 -4.22
CA ILE A 77 8.54 34.78 -2.99
C ILE A 77 8.16 36.19 -2.55
N GLY A 78 6.86 36.49 -2.53
CA GLY A 78 6.33 37.77 -2.07
C GLY A 78 6.06 37.79 -0.56
N LYS A 79 5.21 38.74 -0.12
CA LYS A 79 4.83 38.86 1.29
C LYS A 79 4.06 37.61 1.77
N ASN A 80 3.00 37.25 1.04
CA ASN A 80 2.08 36.17 1.40
C ASN A 80 1.92 35.10 0.30
N LYS A 81 2.49 35.33 -0.89
CA LYS A 81 2.29 34.50 -2.07
C LYS A 81 3.61 34.10 -2.71
N VAL A 82 3.62 32.90 -3.29
CA VAL A 82 4.69 32.37 -4.14
C VAL A 82 4.29 32.61 -5.59
N PHE A 83 5.16 33.28 -6.34
CA PHE A 83 4.98 33.62 -7.74
C PHE A 83 5.88 32.75 -8.59
N MET A 84 5.31 32.02 -9.56
CA MET A 84 6.05 31.04 -10.35
C MET A 84 5.69 31.17 -11.82
N LYS A 85 6.69 30.97 -12.69
CA LYS A 85 6.43 30.68 -14.10
C LYS A 85 5.87 29.27 -14.26
N GLU A 86 5.21 29.03 -15.39
CA GLU A 86 4.61 27.75 -15.72
C GLU A 86 5.62 26.59 -15.67
N SER A 87 6.86 26.82 -16.13
CA SER A 87 7.92 25.81 -16.07
C SER A 87 8.21 25.31 -14.65
N VAL A 88 8.24 26.22 -13.67
CA VAL A 88 8.47 25.87 -12.26
C VAL A 88 7.25 25.16 -11.69
N ASN A 89 6.05 25.70 -11.95
CA ASN A 89 4.79 25.13 -11.47
C ASN A 89 4.57 23.69 -11.97
N SER A 90 4.77 23.46 -13.26
CA SER A 90 4.64 22.14 -13.87
C SER A 90 5.70 21.16 -13.37
N HIS A 91 6.93 21.62 -13.11
CA HIS A 91 7.99 20.78 -12.55
C HIS A 91 7.69 20.35 -11.12
N ILE A 92 7.32 21.28 -10.24
CA ILE A 92 7.01 20.94 -8.84
C ILE A 92 5.79 20.01 -8.75
N ASP A 93 4.75 20.24 -9.57
CA ASP A 93 3.59 19.37 -9.64
C ASP A 93 3.95 17.96 -10.12
N ARG A 94 4.87 17.83 -11.08
CA ARG A 94 5.39 16.54 -11.53
C ARG A 94 6.16 15.81 -10.42
N VAL A 95 7.10 16.49 -9.76
CA VAL A 95 7.87 15.90 -8.65
C VAL A 95 6.94 15.46 -7.52
N HIS A 96 5.96 16.30 -7.19
CA HIS A 96 4.94 16.01 -6.19
C HIS A 96 4.15 14.74 -6.57
N PHE A 97 3.65 14.65 -7.81
CA PHE A 97 2.92 13.47 -8.29
C PHE A 97 3.74 12.18 -8.21
N ILE A 98 5.02 12.23 -8.60
CA ILE A 98 5.92 11.09 -8.51
C ILE A 98 6.07 10.65 -7.04
N ARG A 99 6.32 11.59 -6.12
CA ARG A 99 6.44 11.27 -4.69
C ARG A 99 5.15 10.72 -4.10
N GLN A 100 3.99 11.23 -4.49
CA GLN A 100 2.70 10.67 -4.08
C GLN A 100 2.55 9.23 -4.53
N LYS A 101 2.89 8.92 -5.79
CA LYS A 101 2.87 7.56 -6.31
C LYS A 101 3.81 6.62 -5.55
N TRP A 102 5.02 7.09 -5.26
CA TRP A 102 5.98 6.32 -4.45
C TRP A 102 5.45 6.04 -3.05
N ALA A 103 4.92 7.05 -2.36
CA ALA A 103 4.33 6.88 -1.03
C ALA A 103 3.14 5.88 -1.05
N ALA A 104 2.25 5.99 -2.03
CA ALA A 104 1.15 5.06 -2.21
C ALA A 104 1.63 3.63 -2.47
N SER A 105 2.69 3.45 -3.26
CA SER A 105 3.31 2.15 -3.53
C SER A 105 3.88 1.52 -2.26
N VAL A 106 4.61 2.30 -1.45
CA VAL A 106 5.16 1.85 -0.16
C VAL A 106 4.05 1.40 0.78
N ILE A 107 3.00 2.22 0.95
CA ILE A 107 1.85 1.89 1.79
C ILE A 107 1.16 0.62 1.28
N SER A 108 0.91 0.52 -0.02
CA SER A 108 0.27 -0.65 -0.63
C SER A 108 1.11 -1.93 -0.43
N GLY A 109 2.43 -1.82 -0.54
CA GLY A 109 3.34 -2.94 -0.29
C GLY A 109 3.29 -3.44 1.16
N VAL A 110 3.28 -2.53 2.13
CA VAL A 110 3.14 -2.87 3.56
C VAL A 110 1.78 -3.53 3.83
N LEU A 111 0.70 -2.96 3.28
CA LEU A 111 -0.65 -3.52 3.45
C LEU A 111 -0.76 -4.93 2.85
N LYS A 112 -0.22 -5.13 1.65
CA LYS A 112 -0.19 -6.44 0.99
C LYS A 112 0.57 -7.47 1.84
N LYS A 113 1.76 -7.12 2.32
CA LYS A 113 2.57 -7.97 3.20
C LYS A 113 1.82 -8.33 4.49
N ASN A 114 1.15 -7.37 5.11
CA ASN A 114 0.37 -7.61 6.33
C ASN A 114 -0.81 -8.57 6.06
N CYS A 115 -1.50 -8.41 4.93
CA CYS A 115 -2.56 -9.32 4.51
C CYS A 115 -2.03 -10.75 4.25
N GLU A 116 -0.90 -10.89 3.55
CA GLU A 116 -0.26 -12.18 3.30
C GLU A 116 0.17 -12.87 4.60
N ASN A 117 0.78 -12.13 5.52
CA ASN A 117 1.15 -12.63 6.84
C ASN A 117 -0.09 -13.12 7.60
N GLN A 118 -1.17 -12.34 7.61
CA GLN A 118 -2.41 -12.72 8.29
C GLN A 118 -2.99 -14.01 7.68
N LYS A 119 -2.98 -14.16 6.35
CA LYS A 119 -3.41 -15.38 5.65
C LYS A 119 -2.54 -16.59 6.04
N ARG A 120 -1.22 -16.41 6.08
CA ARG A 120 -0.27 -17.46 6.47
C ARG A 120 -0.51 -17.94 7.90
N GLU A 121 -0.73 -17.02 8.84
CA GLU A 121 -1.01 -17.39 10.23
C GLU A 121 -2.35 -18.13 10.38
N ARG A 122 -3.38 -17.78 9.59
CA ARG A 122 -4.64 -18.56 9.53
C ARG A 122 -4.40 -19.99 9.05
N LEU A 123 -3.71 -20.15 7.93
CA LEU A 123 -3.39 -21.47 7.36
C LEU A 123 -2.57 -22.34 8.33
N LYS A 124 -1.59 -21.76 9.03
CA LYS A 124 -0.81 -22.46 10.06
C LYS A 124 -1.68 -22.95 11.23
N LYS A 125 -2.65 -22.14 11.67
CA LYS A 125 -3.59 -22.54 12.74
C LYS A 125 -4.47 -23.70 12.28
N GLU A 126 -5.02 -23.62 11.07
CA GLU A 126 -5.83 -24.69 10.47
C GLU A 126 -5.03 -25.99 10.33
N GLN A 127 -3.77 -25.92 9.89
CA GLN A 127 -2.89 -27.08 9.79
C GLN A 127 -2.61 -27.72 11.16
N LYS A 128 -2.27 -26.91 12.17
CA LYS A 128 -2.05 -27.39 13.55
C LYS A 128 -3.30 -28.03 14.16
N GLU A 129 -4.48 -27.46 13.90
CA GLU A 129 -5.75 -28.03 14.38
C GLU A 129 -6.04 -29.37 13.71
N LYS A 130 -5.83 -29.49 12.39
CA LYS A 130 -5.96 -30.75 11.66
C LYS A 130 -4.98 -31.81 12.18
N GLU A 131 -3.74 -31.44 12.45
CA GLU A 131 -2.73 -32.35 13.00
C GLU A 131 -3.12 -32.83 14.42
N ARG A 132 -3.60 -31.93 15.28
CA ARG A 132 -4.12 -32.29 16.61
C ARG A 132 -5.30 -33.26 16.54
N LYS A 133 -6.24 -33.03 15.62
CA LYS A 133 -7.39 -33.93 15.40
C LYS A 133 -6.94 -35.31 14.93
N ARG A 134 -5.95 -35.40 14.03
CA ARG A 134 -5.36 -36.67 13.57
C ARG A 134 -4.72 -37.44 14.72
N LYS A 135 -3.89 -36.80 15.55
CA LYS A 135 -3.26 -37.45 16.70
C LYS A 135 -4.28 -37.99 17.70
N LEU A 136 -5.31 -37.20 18.01
CA LEU A 136 -6.39 -37.62 18.89
C LEU A 136 -7.18 -38.81 18.32
N GLU A 137 -7.41 -38.82 17.01
CA GLU A 137 -8.08 -39.92 16.32
C GLU A 137 -7.24 -41.21 16.30
N GLU A 138 -5.93 -41.09 16.06
CA GLU A 138 -4.96 -42.18 16.16
C GLU A 138 -4.88 -42.75 17.58
N GLU A 139 -4.76 -41.90 18.60
CA GLU A 139 -4.79 -42.32 20.02
C GLU A 139 -6.08 -43.06 20.35
N ARG A 140 -7.23 -42.52 19.93
CA ARG A 140 -8.55 -43.15 20.17
C ARG A 140 -8.68 -44.49 19.44
N LYS A 141 -8.00 -44.68 18.31
CA LYS A 141 -7.95 -45.95 17.57
C LYS A 141 -7.06 -46.96 18.30
N CYS A 142 -5.85 -46.57 18.70
CA CYS A 142 -4.93 -47.41 19.47
C CYS A 142 -5.55 -47.90 20.78
N GLN A 143 -6.24 -47.02 21.52
CA GLN A 143 -6.95 -47.39 22.75
C GLN A 143 -8.04 -48.43 22.50
N LYS A 144 -8.83 -48.28 21.42
CA LYS A 144 -9.86 -49.28 21.07
C LYS A 144 -9.25 -50.63 20.72
N GLU A 145 -8.17 -50.65 19.94
CA GLU A 145 -7.45 -51.87 19.58
C GLU A 145 -6.82 -52.55 20.81
N GLU A 146 -6.30 -51.78 21.77
CA GLU A 146 -5.73 -52.30 23.01
C GLU A 146 -6.80 -52.92 23.92
N VAL A 147 -7.94 -52.25 24.10
CA VAL A 147 -9.10 -52.80 24.82
C VAL A 147 -9.58 -54.11 24.16
N GLU A 148 -9.61 -54.17 22.83
CA GLU A 148 -10.02 -55.38 22.11
C GLU A 148 -8.99 -56.52 22.24
N ARG A 149 -7.68 -56.20 22.25
CA ARG A 149 -6.61 -57.18 22.54
C ARG A 149 -6.70 -57.72 23.97
N ASN A 150 -6.92 -56.85 24.96
CA ASN A 150 -7.07 -57.25 26.36
C ASN A 150 -8.29 -58.16 26.54
N ARG A 151 -9.44 -57.82 25.94
CA ARG A 151 -10.63 -58.69 25.91
C ARG A 151 -10.31 -60.09 25.37
N LYS A 152 -9.59 -60.19 24.25
CA LYS A 152 -9.20 -61.49 23.67
C LYS A 152 -8.26 -62.29 24.58
N THR A 153 -7.43 -61.61 25.36
CA THR A 153 -6.47 -62.25 26.29
C THR A 153 -7.20 -62.77 27.54
N GLU A 154 -8.17 -62.01 28.05
CA GLU A 154 -9.07 -62.42 29.14
C GLU A 154 -9.93 -63.63 28.72
N ASP A 155 -10.49 -63.63 27.52
CA ASP A 155 -11.26 -64.76 26.96
C ASP A 155 -10.38 -66.03 26.81
N GLN A 156 -9.10 -65.86 26.50
CA GLN A 156 -8.15 -66.97 26.35
C GLN A 156 -7.72 -67.53 27.71
N GLN A 157 -7.43 -66.66 28.69
CA GLN A 157 -7.16 -67.07 30.07
C GLN A 157 -8.36 -67.76 30.72
N GLY A 158 -9.59 -67.30 30.49
CA GLY A 158 -10.80 -67.98 30.95
C GLY A 158 -10.93 -69.40 30.40
N LYS A 159 -10.64 -69.61 29.12
CA LYS A 159 -10.64 -70.94 28.48
C LYS A 159 -9.50 -71.85 28.97
N ASP A 160 -8.34 -71.29 29.29
CA ASP A 160 -7.20 -72.04 29.83
C ASP A 160 -7.39 -72.41 31.31
N ILE A 161 -8.10 -71.58 32.09
CA ILE A 161 -8.53 -71.89 33.47
C ILE A 161 -9.61 -72.99 33.46
N GLU A 162 -10.59 -72.94 32.56
CA GLU A 162 -11.58 -74.02 32.38
C GLU A 162 -10.93 -75.34 31.93
N ARG A 163 -9.91 -75.29 31.05
CA ARG A 163 -9.13 -76.48 30.67
C ARG A 163 -8.33 -77.08 31.82
N THR A 164 -7.72 -76.27 32.67
CA THR A 164 -6.90 -76.75 33.81
C THR A 164 -7.77 -77.28 34.95
N ALA A 165 -8.98 -76.75 35.14
CA ALA A 165 -9.98 -77.31 36.05
C ALA A 165 -10.55 -78.68 35.57
N GLY A 166 -10.54 -78.94 34.25
CA GLY A 166 -11.04 -80.18 33.65
C GLY A 166 -10.08 -81.39 33.69
N VAL A 167 -8.82 -81.23 34.10
CA VAL A 167 -7.82 -82.33 34.15
C VAL A 167 -7.68 -82.96 35.56
N GLY A 168 -8.50 -82.53 36.52
CA GLY A 168 -8.44 -82.95 37.94
C GLY A 168 -9.29 -84.14 38.37
N THR A 169 -9.91 -84.91 37.47
CA THR A 169 -10.75 -86.06 37.85
C THR A 169 -10.57 -87.23 36.87
N HIS A 170 -9.63 -88.14 37.16
CA HIS A 170 -9.74 -89.59 36.90
C HIS A 170 -8.59 -90.30 37.65
N HIS A 171 -8.85 -90.67 38.89
CA HIS A 171 -8.07 -91.65 39.64
C HIS A 171 -9.04 -92.75 40.09
N CYS A 172 -9.09 -93.85 39.33
CA CYS A 172 -9.42 -95.20 39.76
C CYS A 172 -9.21 -96.17 38.60
#